data_AF-A0A7C5PNI2-F1
#
_entry.id   AF-A0A7C5PNI2-F1
#
_cell.length_a   1.000
_cell.length_b   1.000
_cell.length_c   1.000
_cell.angle_alpha   90.00
_cell.angle_beta   90.00
_cell.angle_gamma   90.00
#
_symmetry.space_group_name_H-M   'P 1'
#
loop_
_entity.id
_entity.type
_entity.pdbx_description
1 polymer ?
#
loop_
_entity_poly.entity_id
_entity_poly.type
_entity_poly.pdbx_seq_one_letter_code
_entity_poly.pdbx_strand_id
1 'polypeptide(L)'
;MSAQPKKKRGILAGIFLVDPWRKLLALGLGFISWYYVSTKITNTKVLLFRVTPVRAGKAEYNANALNIPVPEGFVLWSVNGVPMEKKPKVRILFQGPHNRMQKITEYLRLAVLSERLTKVSKGNLRIEIKAEDLVVPQDPGLNDLIKEIVGPDGRTPAPLVLDFEEYLRKVPFVLGKGETRVVGTACPEGYEIDPDKGIWFTPSQVELSGPGK
;
A
#
# COMPACT_ATOMS: atom_id res chain seq x y z
N MET A 1 -19.44 7.50 81.92
CA MET A 1 -18.71 6.34 81.37
C MET A 1 -18.67 6.48 79.86
N SER A 2 -17.49 6.76 79.32
CA SER A 2 -17.27 7.10 77.90
C SER A 2 -16.62 5.93 77.16
N ALA A 3 -17.31 5.38 76.15
CA ALA A 3 -16.75 4.37 75.25
C ALA A 3 -16.35 5.02 73.92
N GLN A 4 -15.06 5.01 73.60
CA GLN A 4 -14.51 5.44 72.31
C GLN A 4 -14.81 4.43 71.19
N PRO A 5 -15.04 4.89 69.94
CA PRO A 5 -15.15 3.99 68.79
C PRO A 5 -13.77 3.53 68.31
N LYS A 6 -13.56 2.21 68.21
CA LYS A 6 -12.38 1.61 67.57
C LYS A 6 -12.41 1.88 66.06
N LYS A 7 -11.60 2.83 65.59
CA LYS A 7 -11.28 3.03 64.16
C LYS A 7 -10.52 1.81 63.63
N LYS A 8 -11.20 0.92 62.91
CA LYS A 8 -10.58 -0.02 61.96
C LYS A 8 -10.31 0.70 60.64
N ARG A 9 -9.23 1.47 60.55
CA ARG A 9 -8.68 1.98 59.28
C ARG A 9 -7.17 1.99 59.41
N GLY A 10 -6.48 1.03 58.79
CA GLY A 10 -5.02 1.05 58.86
C GLY A 10 -4.22 -0.13 58.28
N ILE A 11 -4.83 -1.12 57.62
CA ILE A 11 -4.04 -2.27 57.11
C ILE A 11 -3.59 -2.06 55.64
N LEU A 12 -4.30 -1.25 54.85
CA LEU A 12 -3.93 -1.00 53.45
C LEU A 12 -2.83 0.06 53.27
N ALA A 13 -2.56 0.90 54.28
CA ALA A 13 -1.55 1.97 54.20
C ALA A 13 -0.16 1.55 54.73
N GLY A 14 -0.07 0.47 55.53
CA GLY A 14 1.19 0.04 56.17
C GLY A 14 2.17 -0.69 55.23
N ILE A 15 1.69 -1.21 54.10
CA ILE A 15 2.54 -1.94 53.13
C ILE A 15 3.34 -0.97 52.24
N PHE A 16 2.96 0.32 52.19
CA PHE A 16 3.54 1.31 51.28
C PHE A 16 4.60 2.24 51.90
N LEU A 17 4.96 2.11 53.19
CA LEU A 17 5.76 3.13 53.88
C LEU A 17 7.16 2.73 54.38
N VAL A 18 7.55 1.46 54.43
CA VAL A 18 8.75 1.08 55.21
C VAL A 18 9.87 0.41 54.39
N ASP A 19 9.59 -0.20 53.24
CA ASP A 19 10.60 -1.02 52.57
C ASP A 19 10.73 -0.69 51.06
N PRO A 20 11.85 -0.07 50.62
CA PRO A 20 12.09 0.27 49.21
C PRO A 20 12.02 -0.95 48.29
N TRP A 21 12.43 -2.12 48.79
CA TRP A 21 12.43 -3.36 48.02
C TRP A 21 11.02 -3.88 47.73
N ARG A 22 10.09 -3.71 48.68
CA ARG A 22 8.67 -4.06 48.48
C ARG A 22 7.96 -3.13 47.50
N LYS A 23 8.35 -1.84 47.45
CA LYS A 23 7.87 -0.89 46.44
C LYS A 23 8.35 -1.28 45.04
N LEU A 24 9.62 -1.67 44.89
CA LEU A 24 10.18 -2.17 43.63
C LEU A 24 9.49 -3.46 43.18
N LEU A 25 9.24 -4.40 44.11
CA LEU A 25 8.48 -5.63 43.81
C LEU A 25 7.03 -5.34 43.40
N ALA A 26 6.34 -4.43 44.08
CA ALA A 26 4.98 -4.03 43.73
C ALA A 26 4.92 -3.33 42.35
N LEU A 27 5.91 -2.50 42.03
CA LEU A 27 6.07 -1.90 40.70
C LEU A 27 6.35 -2.95 39.62
N GLY A 28 7.24 -3.91 39.90
CA GLY A 28 7.55 -5.02 39.01
C GLY A 28 6.32 -5.90 38.73
N LEU A 29 5.58 -6.30 39.77
CA LEU A 29 4.35 -7.07 39.64
C LEU A 29 3.24 -6.29 38.93
N GLY A 30 3.14 -4.97 39.20
CA GLY A 30 2.23 -4.07 38.50
C GLY A 30 2.55 -3.97 37.01
N PHE A 31 3.84 -3.82 36.67
CA PHE A 31 4.31 -3.79 35.28
C PHE A 31 4.09 -5.13 34.56
N ILE A 32 4.40 -6.26 35.21
CA ILE A 32 4.17 -7.61 34.65
C ILE A 32 2.68 -7.85 34.41
N SER A 33 1.82 -7.49 35.37
CA SER A 33 0.37 -7.64 35.25
C SER A 33 -0.19 -6.75 34.14
N TRP A 34 0.25 -5.49 34.07
CA TRP A 34 -0.12 -4.57 33.00
C TRP A 34 0.36 -5.06 31.63
N TYR A 35 1.61 -5.51 31.53
CA TYR A 35 2.17 -6.07 30.31
C TYR A 35 1.37 -7.30 29.86
N TYR A 36 1.08 -8.23 30.77
CA TYR A 36 0.28 -9.42 30.47
C TYR A 36 -1.13 -9.05 29.98
N VAL A 37 -1.84 -8.17 30.68
CA VAL A 37 -3.18 -7.72 30.26
C VAL A 37 -3.12 -7.00 28.91
N SER A 38 -2.12 -6.15 28.68
CA SER A 38 -1.96 -5.41 27.41
C SER A 38 -1.75 -6.34 26.21
N THR A 39 -1.13 -7.51 26.41
CA THR A 39 -0.96 -8.53 25.38
C THR A 39 -2.24 -9.34 25.10
N LYS A 40 -3.23 -9.29 26.01
CA LYS A 40 -4.52 -10.01 25.88
C LYS A 40 -5.64 -9.16 25.31
N ILE A 41 -5.55 -7.83 25.39
CA ILE A 41 -6.54 -6.93 24.79
C ILE A 41 -6.32 -6.87 23.28
N THR A 42 -7.25 -7.47 22.54
CA THR A 42 -7.28 -7.40 21.07
C THR A 42 -7.84 -6.05 20.64
N ASN A 43 -7.09 -5.34 19.80
CA ASN A 43 -7.47 -4.11 19.17
C ASN A 43 -7.57 -4.29 17.66
N THR A 44 -8.47 -3.51 17.06
CA THR A 44 -8.71 -3.50 15.62
C THR A 44 -8.47 -2.09 15.07
N LYS A 45 -7.77 -1.98 13.95
CA LYS A 45 -7.56 -0.70 13.25
C LYS A 45 -7.66 -0.90 11.74
N VAL A 46 -8.25 0.08 11.06
CA VAL A 46 -8.25 0.15 9.59
C VAL A 46 -7.34 1.29 9.16
N LEU A 47 -6.38 0.99 8.32
CA LEU A 47 -5.48 1.99 7.74
C LEU A 47 -5.71 2.12 6.24
N LEU A 48 -5.56 3.34 5.73
CA LEU A 48 -5.73 3.68 4.33
C LEU A 48 -4.36 3.87 3.67
N PHE A 49 -4.08 3.08 2.64
CA PHE A 49 -2.84 3.15 1.89
C PHE A 49 -3.10 3.71 0.50
N ARG A 50 -2.21 4.60 0.05
CA ARG A 50 -2.14 5.00 -1.35
C ARG A 50 -1.44 3.91 -2.14
N VAL A 51 -2.01 3.51 -3.27
CA VAL A 51 -1.37 2.55 -4.17
C VAL A 51 -0.24 3.23 -4.94
N THR A 52 0.92 2.59 -4.97
CA THR A 52 2.06 3.02 -5.80
C THR A 52 2.58 1.82 -6.60
N PRO A 53 2.62 1.90 -7.94
CA PRO A 53 3.24 0.86 -8.75
C PRO A 53 4.77 0.97 -8.63
N VAL A 54 5.43 -0.16 -8.40
CA VAL A 54 6.90 -0.27 -8.38
C VAL A 54 7.33 -1.35 -9.35
N ARG A 55 8.54 -1.27 -9.92
CA ARG A 55 9.02 -2.32 -10.82
C ARG A 55 9.28 -3.60 -10.03
N ALA A 56 8.78 -4.74 -10.51
CA ALA A 56 9.08 -6.04 -9.90
C ALA A 56 10.60 -6.29 -9.85
N GLY A 57 11.09 -6.90 -8.76
CA GLY A 57 12.52 -7.21 -8.57
C GLY A 57 13.41 -6.02 -8.21
N LYS A 58 12.84 -4.82 -7.98
CA LYS A 58 13.58 -3.67 -7.45
C LYS A 58 13.25 -3.41 -5.99
N ALA A 59 14.28 -3.12 -5.18
CA ALA A 59 14.14 -2.75 -3.76
C ALA A 59 13.65 -1.30 -3.53
N GLU A 60 13.28 -0.57 -4.58
CA GLU A 60 12.85 0.83 -4.51
C GLU A 60 11.36 0.92 -4.13
N TYR A 61 11.08 0.67 -2.85
CA TYR A 61 9.74 0.85 -2.31
C TYR A 61 9.52 2.29 -1.83
N ASN A 62 8.39 2.87 -2.22
CA ASN A 62 8.03 4.19 -1.73
C ASN A 62 7.50 4.09 -0.30
N ALA A 63 8.10 4.87 0.61
CA ALA A 63 7.60 4.98 1.97
C ALA A 63 6.24 5.69 2.00
N ASN A 64 5.35 5.21 2.87
CA ASN A 64 3.96 5.64 3.06
C ASN A 64 2.97 5.19 1.97
N ALA A 65 3.15 3.99 1.41
CA ALA A 65 2.30 3.46 0.35
C ALA A 65 2.14 1.94 0.39
N LEU A 66 1.07 1.46 -0.24
CA LEU A 66 0.93 0.07 -0.68
C LEU A 66 1.64 -0.04 -2.03
N ASN A 67 2.81 -0.69 -2.02
CA ASN A 67 3.65 -0.84 -3.20
C ASN A 67 3.28 -2.13 -3.93
N ILE A 68 2.95 -2.00 -5.21
CA ILE A 68 2.51 -3.09 -6.07
C ILE A 68 3.62 -3.38 -7.08
N PRO A 69 4.30 -4.54 -7.01
CA PRO A 69 5.29 -4.94 -8.01
C PRO A 69 4.59 -5.17 -9.35
N VAL A 70 5.02 -4.41 -10.35
CA VAL A 70 4.54 -4.47 -11.73
C VAL A 70 5.51 -5.33 -12.55
N PRO A 71 5.02 -6.41 -13.19
CA PRO A 71 5.84 -7.23 -14.08
C PRO A 71 6.45 -6.42 -15.23
N GLU A 72 7.57 -6.90 -15.77
CA GLU A 72 8.19 -6.27 -16.93
C GLU A 72 7.27 -6.35 -18.16
N GLY A 73 7.18 -5.25 -18.92
CA GLY A 73 6.31 -5.15 -20.09
C GLY A 73 4.85 -4.83 -19.76
N PHE A 74 4.52 -4.61 -18.48
CA PHE A 74 3.17 -4.25 -18.05
C PHE A 74 3.12 -2.89 -17.36
N VAL A 75 1.93 -2.33 -17.30
CA VAL A 75 1.55 -1.21 -16.43
C VAL A 75 0.38 -1.64 -15.56
N LEU A 76 0.37 -1.19 -14.30
CA LEU A 76 -0.81 -1.32 -13.45
C LEU A 76 -1.85 -0.32 -13.94
N TRP A 77 -2.98 -0.82 -14.45
CA TRP A 77 -4.06 0.00 -15.00
C TRP A 77 -5.07 0.42 -13.93
N SER A 78 -5.50 -0.54 -13.12
CA SER A 78 -6.61 -0.37 -12.18
C SER A 78 -6.41 -1.18 -10.91
N VAL A 79 -6.96 -0.67 -9.81
CA VAL A 79 -7.07 -1.38 -8.54
C VAL A 79 -8.51 -1.33 -8.06
N ASN A 80 -9.12 -2.50 -7.84
CA ASN A 80 -10.53 -2.67 -7.51
C ASN A 80 -11.46 -1.92 -8.49
N GLY A 81 -11.11 -1.92 -9.79
CA GLY A 81 -11.85 -1.21 -10.83
C GLY A 81 -11.65 0.31 -10.85
N VAL A 82 -10.81 0.86 -9.96
CA VAL A 82 -10.47 2.29 -9.94
C VAL A 82 -9.19 2.52 -10.75
N PRO A 83 -9.22 3.32 -11.84
CA PRO A 83 -8.04 3.61 -12.65
C PRO A 83 -6.92 4.28 -11.85
N MET A 84 -5.67 3.96 -12.18
CA MET A 84 -4.49 4.51 -11.49
C MET A 84 -4.38 6.03 -11.57
N GLU A 85 -4.91 6.65 -12.63
CA GLU A 85 -5.01 8.11 -12.77
C GLU A 85 -5.77 8.79 -11.62
N LYS A 86 -6.79 8.09 -11.09
CA LYS A 86 -7.60 8.55 -9.95
C LYS A 86 -6.91 8.29 -8.60
N LYS A 87 -5.67 7.78 -8.60
CA LYS A 87 -4.85 7.50 -7.41
C LYS A 87 -5.60 6.62 -6.40
N PRO A 88 -5.88 5.35 -6.74
CA PRO A 88 -6.66 4.46 -5.90
C PRO A 88 -6.05 4.32 -4.50
N LYS A 89 -6.93 4.14 -3.53
CA LYS A 89 -6.56 3.90 -2.13
C LYS A 89 -7.18 2.60 -1.67
N VAL A 90 -6.43 1.87 -0.86
CA VAL A 90 -6.82 0.55 -0.35
C VAL A 90 -6.87 0.62 1.17
N ARG A 91 -7.91 0.02 1.75
CA ARG A 91 -8.04 -0.08 3.21
C ARG A 91 -7.59 -1.46 3.64
N ILE A 92 -6.76 -1.52 4.67
CA ILE A 92 -6.27 -2.77 5.25
C ILE A 92 -6.68 -2.79 6.71
N LEU A 93 -7.32 -3.89 7.12
CA LEU A 93 -7.71 -4.18 8.50
C LEU A 93 -6.59 -4.90 9.21
N PHE A 94 -6.16 -4.33 10.32
CA PHE A 94 -5.21 -4.90 11.26
C PHE A 94 -5.91 -5.29 12.56
N GLN A 95 -5.60 -6.46 13.09
CA GLN A 95 -6.14 -6.94 14.35
C GLN A 95 -5.09 -7.70 15.17
N GLY A 96 -4.95 -7.34 16.45
CA GLY A 96 -4.10 -8.05 17.38
C GLY A 96 -3.86 -7.31 18.69
N PRO A 97 -2.85 -7.73 19.49
CA PRO A 97 -2.60 -7.19 20.82
C PRO A 97 -2.31 -5.68 20.81
N HIS A 98 -2.78 -4.96 21.85
CA HIS A 98 -2.67 -3.50 21.96
C HIS A 98 -1.25 -2.96 21.70
N ASN A 99 -0.23 -3.56 22.32
CA ASN A 99 1.17 -3.16 22.20
C ASN A 99 1.71 -3.27 20.76
N ARG A 100 1.26 -4.27 19.98
CA ARG A 100 1.66 -4.44 18.57
C ARG A 100 0.89 -3.49 17.66
N MET A 101 -0.36 -3.18 17.99
CA MET A 101 -1.20 -2.23 17.26
C MET A 101 -0.72 -0.77 17.39
N GLN A 102 0.04 -0.43 18.44
CA GLN A 102 0.71 0.87 18.54
C GLN A 102 1.79 1.01 17.45
N LYS A 103 2.63 -0.01 17.25
CA LYS A 103 3.67 -0.02 16.20
C LYS A 103 3.10 0.20 14.80
N ILE A 104 1.94 -0.38 14.51
CA ILE A 104 1.23 -0.18 13.23
C ILE A 104 0.90 1.30 13.01
N THR A 105 0.54 2.04 14.04
CA THR A 105 0.09 3.44 13.89
C THR A 105 1.25 4.42 13.79
N GLU A 106 2.33 4.13 14.49
CA GLU A 106 3.48 5.02 14.59
C GLU A 106 4.45 4.85 13.40
N TYR A 107 4.58 3.62 12.88
CA TYR A 107 5.68 3.27 11.98
C TYR A 107 5.27 2.55 10.71
N LEU A 108 4.02 2.11 10.56
CA LEU A 108 3.65 1.37 9.35
C LEU A 108 3.49 2.30 8.16
N ARG A 109 4.53 2.32 7.34
CA ARG A 109 4.62 3.16 6.15
C ARG A 109 4.60 2.32 4.87
N LEU A 110 4.71 1.00 4.95
CA LEU A 110 4.94 0.19 3.76
C LEU A 110 4.24 -1.17 3.86
N ALA A 111 3.43 -1.46 2.85
CA ALA A 111 2.95 -2.80 2.55
C ALA A 111 3.35 -3.14 1.11
N VAL A 112 3.76 -4.38 0.87
CA VAL A 112 4.23 -4.87 -0.43
C VAL A 112 3.53 -6.19 -0.72
N LEU A 113 3.19 -6.45 -1.98
CA LEU A 113 2.73 -7.77 -2.40
C LEU A 113 3.90 -8.75 -2.50
N SER A 114 3.70 -9.96 -1.97
CA SER A 114 4.64 -11.05 -2.13
C SER A 114 4.99 -11.29 -3.61
N GLU A 115 6.28 -11.52 -3.91
CA GLU A 115 6.82 -11.71 -5.27
C GLU A 115 6.30 -12.97 -6.00
N ARG A 116 5.47 -13.79 -5.33
CA ARG A 116 4.90 -15.04 -5.86
C ARG A 116 4.01 -14.87 -7.10
N LEU A 117 3.74 -13.64 -7.52
CA LEU A 117 2.90 -13.29 -8.67
C LEU A 117 3.73 -13.03 -9.93
N THR A 118 4.60 -13.96 -10.32
CA THR A 118 5.41 -13.79 -11.53
C THR A 118 5.52 -15.09 -12.31
N LYS A 119 4.50 -15.39 -13.12
CA LYS A 119 4.57 -16.23 -14.32
C LYS A 119 3.26 -16.15 -15.08
N VAL A 120 3.06 -15.12 -15.91
CA VAL A 120 1.94 -15.12 -16.86
C VAL A 120 2.36 -14.49 -18.19
N SER A 121 1.90 -15.15 -19.24
CA SER A 121 2.08 -14.90 -20.67
C SER A 121 0.97 -14.01 -21.25
N LYS A 122 1.36 -13.01 -22.05
CA LYS A 122 0.60 -12.21 -23.04
C LYS A 122 -0.89 -11.88 -22.76
N GLY A 123 -1.23 -10.59 -22.85
CA GLY A 123 -2.61 -10.08 -22.73
C GLY A 123 -2.92 -9.40 -21.39
N ASN A 124 -4.13 -8.88 -21.25
CA ASN A 124 -4.56 -8.21 -20.01
C ASN A 124 -4.58 -9.19 -18.84
N LEU A 125 -3.96 -8.79 -17.74
CA LEU A 125 -3.71 -9.65 -16.61
C LEU A 125 -4.46 -9.14 -15.39
N ARG A 126 -5.41 -9.94 -14.91
CA ARG A 126 -6.19 -9.64 -13.72
C ARG A 126 -5.76 -10.59 -12.60
N ILE A 127 -5.24 -10.02 -11.52
CA ILE A 127 -4.79 -10.77 -10.34
C ILE A 127 -5.69 -10.41 -9.16
N GLU A 128 -6.15 -11.43 -8.44
CA GLU A 128 -6.80 -11.25 -7.14
C GLU A 128 -5.80 -11.57 -6.03
N ILE A 129 -5.71 -10.65 -5.07
CA ILE A 129 -4.79 -10.67 -3.95
C ILE A 129 -5.57 -10.76 -2.66
N LYS A 130 -5.11 -11.64 -1.76
CA LYS A 130 -5.64 -11.74 -0.41
C LYS A 130 -4.77 -10.98 0.58
N ALA A 131 -5.34 -10.72 1.75
CA ALA A 131 -4.63 -10.08 2.85
C ALA A 131 -3.36 -10.84 3.28
N GLU A 132 -3.35 -12.16 3.16
CA GLU A 132 -2.19 -13.03 3.46
C GLU A 132 -0.99 -12.84 2.51
N ASP A 133 -1.23 -12.29 1.31
CA ASP A 133 -0.18 -12.00 0.34
C ASP A 133 0.52 -10.65 0.59
N LEU A 134 0.00 -9.86 1.53
CA LEU A 134 0.57 -8.57 1.92
C LEU A 134 1.67 -8.77 2.96
N VAL A 135 2.78 -8.09 2.74
CA VAL A 135 3.97 -8.17 3.58
C VAL A 135 4.36 -6.76 4.02
N VAL A 136 4.79 -6.64 5.27
CA VAL A 136 5.42 -5.47 5.87
C VAL A 136 6.92 -5.74 5.98
N PRO A 137 7.73 -5.33 4.99
CA PRO A 137 9.16 -5.70 4.97
C PRO A 137 9.96 -5.07 6.12
N GLN A 138 9.47 -3.95 6.69
CA GLN A 138 10.15 -3.23 7.78
C GLN A 138 10.08 -3.96 9.13
N ASP A 139 8.99 -4.70 9.36
CA ASP A 139 8.79 -5.51 10.56
C ASP A 139 7.91 -6.71 10.15
N PRO A 140 8.54 -7.83 9.73
CA PRO A 140 7.83 -9.04 9.32
C PRO A 140 6.95 -9.61 10.42
N GLY A 141 7.23 -9.25 11.68
CA GLY A 141 6.36 -9.54 12.79
C GLY A 141 4.95 -9.06 12.50
N LEU A 142 4.74 -7.85 11.97
CA LEU A 142 3.41 -7.26 11.79
C LEU A 142 2.54 -7.93 10.71
N ASN A 143 3.09 -8.85 9.91
CA ASN A 143 2.34 -9.56 8.86
C ASN A 143 1.14 -10.33 9.44
N ASP A 144 1.30 -10.93 10.63
CA ASP A 144 0.24 -11.70 11.29
C ASP A 144 -0.94 -10.85 11.76
N LEU A 145 -0.74 -9.53 11.86
CA LEU A 145 -1.75 -8.57 12.24
C LEU A 145 -2.64 -8.18 11.07
N ILE A 146 -2.18 -8.34 9.82
CA ILE A 146 -3.00 -8.11 8.62
C ILE A 146 -4.06 -9.20 8.56
N LYS A 147 -5.34 -8.81 8.64
CA LYS A 147 -6.45 -9.77 8.58
C LYS A 147 -7.18 -9.72 7.26
N GLU A 148 -7.56 -8.53 6.84
CA GLU A 148 -8.48 -8.38 5.71
C GLU A 148 -8.15 -7.12 4.91
N ILE A 149 -8.45 -7.18 3.62
CA ILE A 149 -8.54 -5.99 2.77
C ILE A 149 -10.00 -5.55 2.82
N VAL A 150 -10.23 -4.28 3.15
CA VAL A 150 -11.58 -3.74 3.27
C VAL A 150 -11.96 -3.07 1.96
N GLY A 151 -13.16 -3.37 1.49
CA GLY A 151 -13.75 -2.81 0.28
C GLY A 151 -13.84 -1.28 0.30
N PRO A 152 -14.12 -0.68 -0.88
CA PRO A 152 -14.26 0.77 -1.02
C PRO A 152 -15.40 1.35 -0.16
N ASP A 153 -16.41 0.53 0.16
CA ASP A 153 -17.52 0.83 1.07
C ASP A 153 -17.12 0.84 2.57
N GLY A 154 -15.94 0.32 2.90
CA GLY A 154 -15.41 0.30 4.27
C GLY A 154 -16.04 -0.74 5.19
N ARG A 155 -16.90 -1.62 4.67
CA ARG A 155 -17.72 -2.54 5.47
C ARG A 155 -17.59 -4.00 5.07
N THR A 156 -17.34 -4.27 3.80
CA THR A 156 -17.23 -5.64 3.29
C THR A 156 -15.77 -6.01 3.06
N PRO A 157 -15.33 -7.20 3.51
CA PRO A 157 -14.06 -7.74 3.09
C PRO A 157 -14.08 -7.94 1.58
N ALA A 158 -13.06 -7.49 0.88
CA ALA A 158 -12.95 -7.64 -0.56
C ALA A 158 -11.51 -7.99 -0.94
N PRO A 159 -11.28 -8.94 -1.86
CA PRO A 159 -9.94 -9.15 -2.39
C PRO A 159 -9.45 -7.88 -3.09
N LEU A 160 -8.14 -7.70 -3.12
CA LEU A 160 -7.52 -6.65 -3.92
C LEU A 160 -7.41 -7.16 -5.35
N VAL A 161 -8.20 -6.59 -6.26
CA VAL A 161 -8.21 -6.92 -7.68
C VAL A 161 -7.29 -5.94 -8.41
N LEU A 162 -6.27 -6.47 -9.06
CA LEU A 162 -5.27 -5.72 -9.80
C LEU A 162 -5.41 -6.01 -11.28
N ASP A 163 -5.67 -4.97 -12.06
CA ASP A 163 -5.72 -5.07 -13.52
C ASP A 163 -4.43 -4.49 -14.09
N PHE A 164 -3.70 -5.32 -14.82
CA PHE A 164 -2.48 -4.99 -15.53
C PHE A 164 -2.72 -5.03 -17.03
N GLU A 165 -2.03 -4.14 -17.72
CA GLU A 165 -2.12 -3.98 -19.15
C GLU A 165 -0.73 -4.03 -19.78
N GLU A 166 -0.65 -4.65 -20.96
CA GLU A 166 0.60 -4.73 -21.71
C GLU A 166 1.01 -3.34 -22.19
N TYR A 167 2.25 -2.97 -21.90
CA TYR A 167 2.83 -1.72 -22.36
C TYR A 167 3.43 -1.92 -23.73
N LEU A 168 2.76 -1.40 -24.75
CA LEU A 168 3.25 -1.40 -26.12
C LEU A 168 4.50 -0.51 -26.19
N ARG A 169 5.61 -1.07 -26.69
CA ARG A 169 6.85 -0.32 -26.94
C ARG A 169 7.12 -0.30 -28.43
N LYS A 170 7.13 0.92 -29.00
CA LYS A 170 7.50 1.17 -30.40
C LYS A 170 6.78 0.26 -31.39
N VAL A 171 5.47 0.08 -31.18
CA VAL A 171 4.67 -0.73 -32.10
C VAL A 171 4.47 0.07 -33.38
N PRO A 172 4.85 -0.47 -34.55
CA PRO A 172 4.66 0.21 -35.82
C PRO A 172 3.17 0.29 -36.13
N PHE A 173 2.66 1.51 -36.26
CA PHE A 173 1.28 1.78 -36.67
C PHE A 173 1.29 2.43 -38.04
N VAL A 174 0.69 1.74 -39.01
CA VAL A 174 0.56 2.24 -40.39
C VAL A 174 -0.52 3.31 -40.38
N LEU A 175 -0.15 4.55 -40.71
CA LEU A 175 -1.13 5.60 -40.90
C LEU A 175 -1.81 5.38 -42.27
N GLY A 176 -3.13 5.58 -42.33
CA GLY A 176 -3.80 5.74 -43.62
C GLY A 176 -3.22 6.94 -44.37
N LYS A 177 -3.44 7.04 -45.70
CA LYS A 177 -3.01 8.21 -46.49
C LYS A 177 -3.56 9.50 -45.84
N GLY A 178 -2.71 10.19 -45.09
CA GLY A 178 -3.05 11.39 -44.34
C GLY A 178 -1.94 12.41 -44.51
N GLU A 179 -2.29 13.57 -45.05
CA GLU A 179 -1.37 14.70 -45.23
C GLU A 179 -1.22 15.40 -43.87
N THR A 180 0.01 15.51 -43.35
CA THR A 180 0.28 16.30 -42.13
C THR A 180 1.08 17.54 -42.50
N ARG A 181 0.52 18.72 -42.19
CA ARG A 181 1.20 20.00 -42.36
C ARG A 181 2.25 20.18 -41.27
N VAL A 182 3.47 20.55 -41.64
CA VAL A 182 4.52 20.93 -40.68
C VAL A 182 4.74 22.42 -40.72
N VAL A 183 4.73 23.03 -39.54
CA VAL A 183 5.07 24.45 -39.35
C VAL A 183 6.57 24.51 -39.08
N GLY A 184 7.33 25.00 -40.06
CA GLY A 184 8.78 25.14 -39.96
C GLY A 184 9.33 26.00 -41.09
N THR A 185 10.50 26.60 -40.87
CA THR A 185 11.20 27.47 -41.83
C THR A 185 12.24 26.73 -42.68
N ALA A 186 12.59 25.50 -42.31
CA ALA A 186 13.52 24.64 -43.04
C ALA A 186 12.83 23.30 -43.36
N CYS A 187 12.96 22.84 -44.61
CA CYS A 187 12.40 21.57 -45.05
C CYS A 187 13.34 20.42 -44.67
N PRO A 188 12.94 19.51 -43.76
CA PRO A 188 13.74 18.33 -43.42
C PRO A 188 13.77 17.32 -44.58
N GLU A 189 14.72 16.39 -44.57
CA GLU A 189 14.77 15.29 -45.56
C GLU A 189 13.50 14.42 -45.49
N GLY A 190 12.92 14.09 -46.66
CA GLY A 190 11.70 13.28 -46.76
C GLY A 190 10.38 14.06 -46.71
N TYR A 191 10.44 15.40 -46.70
CA TYR A 191 9.28 16.29 -46.74
C TYR A 191 9.10 16.89 -48.14
N GLU A 192 7.85 17.09 -48.55
CA GLU A 192 7.47 17.70 -49.82
C GLU A 192 7.03 19.15 -49.59
N ILE A 193 7.40 20.04 -50.52
CA ILE A 193 7.00 21.44 -50.48
C ILE A 193 5.91 21.66 -51.54
N ASP A 194 4.72 22.04 -51.09
CA ASP A 194 3.62 22.48 -51.96
C ASP A 194 3.54 24.02 -51.89
N PRO A 195 3.60 24.74 -53.03
CA PRO A 195 3.63 26.19 -53.06
C PRO A 195 2.37 26.86 -52.48
N ASP A 196 1.22 26.21 -52.51
CA ASP A 196 -0.04 26.78 -52.00
C ASP A 196 -0.29 26.41 -50.54
N LYS A 197 0.20 25.24 -50.13
CA LYS A 197 -0.10 24.72 -48.81
C LYS A 197 1.05 25.01 -47.81
N GLY A 198 2.34 24.90 -48.19
CA GLY A 198 3.53 24.97 -47.30
C GLY A 198 4.43 23.71 -47.31
N ILE A 199 4.93 23.24 -46.16
CA ILE A 199 5.70 21.97 -46.04
C ILE A 199 4.79 20.83 -45.55
N TRP A 200 4.82 19.69 -46.26
CA TRP A 200 4.00 18.50 -46.00
C TRP A 200 4.90 17.28 -45.87
N PHE A 201 4.43 16.29 -45.13
CA PHE A 201 4.91 14.93 -45.29
C PHE A 201 3.75 13.97 -45.20
N THR A 202 3.92 12.84 -45.87
CA THR A 202 3.00 11.72 -45.79
C THR A 202 3.67 10.64 -44.95
N PRO A 203 3.51 10.65 -43.61
CA PRO A 203 4.05 9.58 -42.81
C PRO A 203 3.36 8.27 -43.18
N SER A 204 4.13 7.29 -43.64
CA SER A 204 3.64 5.93 -43.90
C SER A 204 3.46 5.14 -42.60
N GLN A 205 4.17 5.52 -41.53
CA GLN A 205 4.21 4.79 -40.27
C GLN A 205 4.58 5.72 -39.10
N VAL A 206 3.99 5.46 -37.93
CA VAL A 206 4.41 6.04 -36.64
C VAL A 206 4.68 4.93 -35.64
N GLU A 207 5.56 5.18 -34.68
CA GLU A 207 5.79 4.27 -33.55
C GLU A 207 4.93 4.69 -32.36
N LEU A 208 4.03 3.80 -31.93
CA LEU A 208 3.22 4.03 -30.73
C LEU A 208 3.89 3.38 -29.52
N SER A 209 3.96 4.13 -28.42
CA SER A 209 4.39 3.62 -27.12
C SER A 209 3.40 4.06 -26.05
N GLY A 210 2.84 3.10 -25.31
CA GLY A 210 1.78 3.38 -24.34
C GLY A 210 1.05 2.10 -23.89
N PRO A 211 0.10 2.23 -22.95
CA PRO A 211 -0.88 1.16 -22.69
C PRO A 211 -1.62 0.80 -23.99
N GLY A 212 -2.00 -0.47 -24.13
CA GLY A 212 -2.55 -1.03 -25.37
C GLY A 212 -4.02 -0.70 -25.68
N LYS A 213 -4.76 -0.04 -24.78
CA LYS A 213 -6.16 0.37 -24.92
C LYS A 213 -6.35 1.85 -25.19
#